data_AF-A0A838F5Z9-F1
#
_entry.id   AF-A0A838F5Z9-F1
#
_cell.length_a   1.000
_cell.length_b   1.000
_cell.length_c   1.000
_cell.angle_alpha   90.00
_cell.angle_beta   90.00
_cell.angle_gamma   90.00
#
_symmetry.space_group_name_H-M   'P 1'
#
loop_
_entity.id
_entity.type
_entity.pdbx_description
1 polymer ?
#
loop_
_entity_poly.entity_id
_entity_poly.type
_entity_poly.pdbx_seq_one_letter_code
_entity_poly.pdbx_strand_id
1 'polypeptide(L)'
;SAIMTSELKDHPLLLIPIKARQKLIEDAFAKDQNRLEEVKKSYLYNGDLSQRNRLIFDALLKNYKGDYREVFKHIRVERLLINRRYSIGATTIEPQLHVDAHLQQITMDRRLASLPPSLQSLNLFSLSGEVVLANRGILEFSDLLKRPLDTFKYLLMTMESKTINLQGILTELDIFFIGSSNEIHFAAFKQHPDFNSFKGRFNFLRVPYLMSHKEEEKIYEDQITKLKEQASFEPHALSALCFWSVMTRMRAPISKNYRDEKLGKIAEALSPLEKCLLFSDKETPEAFDSESRQILKMGVEEIQNEYENDSMYEGKFGISPREVKQIIYDLAYSHKSVTFIEVVEYLRGLNEKKSEYDFLNISHQGEYHNPKKFLDLIETYSLNSLDTEVRESLGLVDDRSYEEYVSKYIMSINAVIKGEKTKNFVTGKFEVPDSYFIKEFEANVHMNEAPEKFRSNLIARLGAYSLDHRGKPIVYSEVFEDLVHLLQESYRKEQKKIIDKIGKNLVLYLAEKHEGTRNGLEKTVKDQITNIIDTLQNKYHYSENGAITSLQYLLKMRYDTQR
;
A
#
# COMPACT_ATOMS: atom_id res chain seq x y z
N SER A 1 -50.11 -1.98 24.15
CA SER A 1 -49.62 -0.68 24.67
C SER A 1 -48.76 -0.01 23.61
N ALA A 2 -49.03 1.23 23.24
CA ALA A 2 -48.14 1.99 22.35
C ALA A 2 -46.80 2.24 23.06
N ILE A 3 -45.68 2.04 22.35
CA ILE A 3 -44.33 2.34 22.84
C ILE A 3 -43.82 3.52 22.02
N MET A 4 -43.38 4.59 22.69
CA MET A 4 -42.73 5.72 22.04
C MET A 4 -41.22 5.60 22.24
N THR A 5 -40.48 5.48 21.14
CA THR A 5 -39.02 5.37 21.15
C THR A 5 -38.38 6.73 21.36
N SER A 6 -37.33 6.83 22.17
CA SER A 6 -36.51 8.06 22.26
C SER A 6 -35.65 8.19 21.00
N GLU A 7 -35.92 9.20 20.18
CA GLU A 7 -35.21 9.41 18.90
C GLU A 7 -33.74 9.75 19.10
N LEU A 8 -33.45 10.59 20.10
CA LEU A 8 -32.08 10.97 20.46
C LEU A 8 -31.38 9.97 21.37
N LYS A 9 -32.05 8.87 21.74
CA LYS A 9 -31.51 7.81 22.61
C LYS A 9 -30.96 8.39 23.92
N ASP A 10 -31.80 9.16 24.62
CA ASP A 10 -31.40 9.82 25.86
C ASP A 10 -30.99 8.79 26.93
N HIS A 11 -29.92 9.10 27.67
CA HIS A 11 -29.47 8.22 28.74
C HIS A 11 -30.49 8.17 29.88
N PRO A 12 -30.76 7.00 30.48
CA PRO A 12 -31.67 6.89 31.62
C PRO A 12 -31.26 7.75 32.83
N LEU A 13 -29.95 8.01 33.01
CA LEU A 13 -29.49 8.91 34.08
C LEU A 13 -29.98 10.35 33.92
N LEU A 14 -30.36 10.79 32.72
CA LEU A 14 -30.90 12.14 32.51
C LEU A 14 -32.26 12.35 33.18
N LEU A 15 -32.94 11.27 33.58
CA LEU A 15 -34.17 11.32 34.39
C LEU A 15 -33.93 11.85 35.82
N ILE A 16 -32.68 11.78 36.29
CA ILE A 16 -32.29 12.27 37.61
C ILE A 16 -32.03 13.79 37.51
N PRO A 17 -32.58 14.61 38.45
CA PRO A 17 -32.31 16.03 38.50
C PRO A 17 -30.82 16.35 38.50
N ILE A 18 -30.41 17.39 37.76
CA ILE A 18 -29.01 17.70 37.47
C ILE A 18 -28.11 17.73 38.71
N LYS A 19 -28.51 18.42 39.78
CA LYS A 19 -27.70 18.54 41.01
C LYS A 19 -27.47 17.19 41.70
N ALA A 20 -28.49 16.35 41.73
CA ALA A 20 -28.40 15.01 42.33
C ALA A 20 -27.55 14.08 41.45
N ARG A 21 -27.70 14.19 40.13
CA ARG A 21 -26.92 13.43 39.16
C ARG A 21 -25.43 13.79 39.20
N GLN A 22 -25.10 15.08 39.27
CA GLN A 22 -23.72 15.56 39.39
C GLN A 22 -23.06 15.00 40.64
N LYS A 23 -23.72 15.13 41.79
CA LYS A 23 -23.23 14.55 43.06
C LYS A 23 -23.02 13.04 42.95
N LEU A 24 -23.96 12.31 42.35
CA LEU A 24 -23.84 10.85 42.17
C LEU A 24 -22.63 10.48 41.29
N ILE A 25 -22.38 11.24 40.22
CA ILE A 25 -21.23 11.03 39.34
C ILE A 25 -19.93 11.34 40.09
N GLU A 26 -19.87 12.46 40.83
CA GLU A 26 -18.70 12.84 41.63
C GLU A 26 -18.38 11.78 42.69
N ASP A 27 -19.39 11.30 43.41
CA ASP A 27 -19.23 10.25 44.43
C ASP A 27 -18.77 8.92 43.79
N ALA A 28 -19.31 8.57 42.60
CA ALA A 28 -18.96 7.33 41.91
C ALA A 28 -17.52 7.31 41.37
N PHE A 29 -17.00 8.44 40.91
CA PHE A 29 -15.65 8.58 40.38
C PHE A 29 -14.65 9.24 41.35
N ALA A 30 -14.99 9.35 42.63
CA ALA A 30 -14.14 10.00 43.65
C ALA A 30 -12.71 9.41 43.76
N LYS A 31 -12.50 8.16 43.31
CA LYS A 31 -11.19 7.48 43.31
C LYS A 31 -10.41 7.62 42.00
N ASP A 32 -11.05 8.07 40.93
CA ASP A 32 -10.45 8.20 39.59
C ASP A 32 -10.69 9.62 39.06
N GLN A 33 -9.80 10.53 39.45
CA GLN A 33 -9.91 11.94 39.12
C GLN A 33 -9.83 12.19 37.61
N ASN A 34 -9.04 11.40 36.88
CA ASN A 34 -8.91 11.56 35.43
C ASN A 34 -10.23 11.23 34.74
N ARG A 35 -10.86 10.12 35.10
CA ARG A 35 -12.15 9.73 34.55
C ARG A 35 -13.27 10.69 34.94
N LEU A 36 -13.25 11.21 36.17
CA LEU A 36 -14.19 12.23 36.61
C LEU A 36 -14.11 13.49 35.74
N GLU A 37 -12.92 13.99 35.45
CA GLU A 37 -12.74 15.17 34.60
C GLU A 37 -13.19 14.93 33.15
N GLU A 38 -13.06 13.71 32.62
CA GLU A 38 -13.64 13.33 31.32
C GLU A 38 -15.18 13.33 31.36
N VAL A 39 -15.79 12.70 32.38
CA VAL A 39 -17.25 12.60 32.49
C VAL A 39 -17.88 13.97 32.72
N LYS A 40 -17.22 14.87 33.46
CA LYS A 40 -17.67 16.27 33.64
C LYS A 40 -17.79 17.03 32.32
N LYS A 41 -17.01 16.67 31.29
CA LYS A 41 -17.09 17.26 29.94
C LYS A 41 -18.16 16.60 29.07
N SER A 42 -18.75 15.49 29.51
CA SER A 42 -19.76 14.74 28.77
C SER A 42 -21.18 15.27 28.97
N TYR A 43 -22.09 14.89 28.07
CA TYR A 43 -23.51 15.23 28.18
C TYR A 43 -24.18 14.61 29.43
N LEU A 44 -23.61 13.56 30.01
CA LEU A 44 -24.19 12.93 31.21
C LEU A 44 -24.12 13.87 32.43
N TYR A 45 -23.10 14.73 32.47
CA TYR A 45 -22.91 15.66 33.58
C TYR A 45 -23.72 16.95 33.39
N ASN A 46 -23.64 17.57 32.21
CA ASN A 46 -24.23 18.89 31.94
C ASN A 46 -25.54 18.87 31.14
N GLY A 47 -25.81 17.82 30.37
CA GLY A 47 -26.94 17.77 29.44
C GLY A 47 -28.28 17.52 30.12
N ASP A 48 -29.36 17.56 29.35
CA ASP A 48 -30.70 17.26 29.84
C ASP A 48 -31.50 16.36 28.89
N LEU A 49 -32.66 15.89 29.35
CA LEU A 49 -33.61 15.18 28.50
C LEU A 49 -33.98 16.03 27.28
N SER A 50 -34.10 15.39 26.12
CA SER A 50 -34.66 16.02 24.92
C SER A 50 -36.04 16.61 25.20
N GLN A 51 -36.41 17.69 24.49
CA GLN A 51 -37.63 18.44 24.75
C GLN A 51 -38.87 17.54 24.82
N ARG A 52 -39.02 16.60 23.88
CA ARG A 52 -40.17 15.67 23.89
C ARG A 52 -40.16 14.78 25.14
N ASN A 53 -39.02 14.18 25.47
CA ASN A 53 -38.90 13.31 26.64
C ASN A 53 -39.12 14.08 27.95
N ARG A 54 -38.64 15.33 28.04
CA ARG A 54 -38.88 16.25 29.16
C ARG A 54 -40.37 16.56 29.32
N LEU A 55 -41.06 16.93 28.24
CA LEU A 55 -42.50 17.20 28.26
C LEU A 55 -43.32 15.98 28.71
N ILE A 56 -42.97 14.79 28.22
CA ILE A 56 -43.63 13.53 28.62
C ILE A 56 -43.37 13.27 30.11
N PHE A 57 -42.12 13.41 30.56
CA PHE A 57 -41.73 13.17 31.94
C PHE A 57 -42.46 14.11 32.92
N ASP A 58 -42.46 15.41 32.64
CA ASP A 58 -43.06 16.42 33.51
C ASP A 58 -44.59 16.28 33.58
N ALA A 59 -45.24 15.92 32.47
CA ALA A 59 -46.68 15.68 32.42
C ALA A 59 -47.09 14.43 33.22
N LEU A 60 -46.30 13.35 33.14
CA LEU A 60 -46.52 12.16 33.97
C LEU A 60 -46.26 12.47 35.45
N LEU A 61 -45.18 13.19 35.77
CA LEU A 61 -44.85 13.56 37.13
C LEU A 61 -45.95 14.42 37.77
N LYS A 62 -46.51 15.37 37.01
CA LYS A 62 -47.66 16.19 37.45
C LYS A 62 -48.90 15.32 37.72
N ASN A 63 -49.19 14.36 36.85
CA ASN A 63 -50.34 13.46 37.00
C ASN A 63 -50.21 12.58 38.26
N TYR A 64 -49.00 12.07 38.54
CA TYR A 64 -48.70 11.28 39.73
C TYR A 64 -48.28 12.10 40.96
N LYS A 65 -48.59 13.41 41.00
CA LYS A 65 -48.34 14.30 42.14
C LYS A 65 -46.89 14.29 42.66
N GLY A 66 -45.91 14.13 41.76
CA GLY A 66 -44.49 14.13 42.11
C GLY A 66 -43.88 12.78 42.46
N ASP A 67 -44.61 11.67 42.35
CA ASP A 67 -44.05 10.34 42.62
C ASP A 67 -43.24 9.80 41.43
N TYR A 68 -41.90 9.85 41.56
CA TYR A 68 -40.96 9.32 40.58
C TYR A 68 -41.10 7.81 40.35
N ARG A 69 -41.47 7.03 41.37
CA ARG A 69 -41.56 5.56 41.24
C ARG A 69 -42.67 5.16 40.28
N GLU A 70 -43.79 5.86 40.31
CA GLU A 70 -44.90 5.64 39.36
C GLU A 70 -44.52 6.07 37.95
N VAL A 71 -43.79 7.18 37.79
CA VAL A 71 -43.31 7.62 36.47
C VAL A 71 -42.34 6.60 35.86
N PHE A 72 -41.41 6.07 36.64
CA PHE A 72 -40.42 5.10 36.16
C PHE A 72 -41.04 3.78 35.68
N LYS A 73 -42.23 3.39 36.15
CA LYS A 73 -42.94 2.21 35.61
C LYS A 73 -43.33 2.35 34.13
N HIS A 74 -43.44 3.59 33.63
CA HIS A 74 -43.74 3.86 32.22
C HIS A 74 -42.50 3.91 31.34
N ILE A 75 -41.29 3.91 31.92
CA ILE A 75 -40.04 4.06 31.19
C ILE A 75 -39.38 2.70 30.98
N ARG A 76 -39.11 2.37 29.72
CA ARG A 76 -38.35 1.18 29.33
C ARG A 76 -36.94 1.60 28.96
N VAL A 77 -35.95 0.97 29.57
CA VAL A 77 -34.55 1.17 29.25
C VAL A 77 -34.12 0.05 28.31
N GLU A 78 -33.60 0.44 27.15
CA GLU A 78 -33.10 -0.49 26.14
C GLU A 78 -31.60 -0.27 25.95
N ARG A 79 -30.88 -1.35 25.63
CA ARG A 79 -29.46 -1.26 25.32
C ARG A 79 -29.28 -0.69 23.92
N LEU A 80 -28.56 0.41 23.81
CA LEU A 80 -28.17 0.96 22.51
C LEU A 80 -27.09 0.07 21.88
N LEU A 81 -27.35 -0.38 20.64
CA LEU A 81 -26.37 -1.05 19.79
C LEU A 81 -26.17 -0.20 18.53
N ILE A 82 -24.92 0.04 18.15
CA ILE A 82 -24.59 0.73 16.91
C ILE A 82 -24.75 -0.26 15.75
N ASN A 83 -25.59 0.07 14.77
CA ASN A 83 -25.86 -0.78 13.62
C ASN A 83 -26.12 0.05 12.36
N ARG A 84 -25.20 -0.05 11.39
CA ARG A 84 -25.29 0.65 10.10
C ARG A 84 -26.48 0.17 9.25
N ARG A 85 -26.79 -1.12 9.24
CA ARG A 85 -27.86 -1.69 8.39
C ARG A 85 -29.25 -1.17 8.77
N TYR A 86 -29.46 -0.88 10.06
CA TYR A 86 -30.71 -0.34 10.57
C TYR A 86 -30.64 1.18 10.84
N SER A 87 -29.56 1.85 10.45
CA SER A 87 -29.32 3.27 10.72
C SER A 87 -29.46 3.64 12.20
N ILE A 88 -28.97 2.79 13.10
CA ILE A 88 -29.01 3.05 14.54
C ILE A 88 -27.61 3.46 14.98
N GLY A 89 -27.38 4.77 15.16
CA GLY A 89 -26.10 5.30 15.64
C GLY A 89 -24.97 5.18 14.61
N ALA A 90 -25.24 4.72 13.40
CA ALA A 90 -24.30 4.70 12.30
C ALA A 90 -25.10 4.92 11.01
N THR A 91 -24.96 6.08 10.39
CA THR A 91 -25.70 6.45 9.18
C THR A 91 -24.76 7.05 8.15
N THR A 92 -25.05 6.81 6.87
CA THR A 92 -24.37 7.44 5.73
C THR A 92 -25.33 8.39 5.04
N ILE A 93 -24.88 9.61 4.78
CA ILE A 93 -25.55 10.60 3.94
C ILE A 93 -24.92 10.57 2.55
N GLU A 94 -25.73 10.22 1.57
CA GLU A 94 -25.36 10.23 0.15
C GLU A 94 -25.44 11.65 -0.45
N PRO A 95 -24.84 11.89 -1.62
CA PRO A 95 -24.84 13.21 -2.27
C PRO A 95 -26.21 13.55 -2.92
N GLN A 96 -27.31 13.35 -2.20
CA GLN A 96 -28.68 13.63 -2.64
C GLN A 96 -29.21 14.95 -2.03
N LEU A 97 -30.15 15.60 -2.71
CA LEU A 97 -30.74 16.88 -2.29
C LEU A 97 -31.93 16.69 -1.33
N HIS A 98 -31.72 15.96 -0.23
CA HIS A 98 -32.70 15.82 0.85
C HIS A 98 -32.24 16.58 2.10
N VAL A 99 -33.18 16.90 2.98
CA VAL A 99 -32.87 17.55 4.27
C VAL A 99 -32.42 16.47 5.25
N ASP A 100 -31.30 16.69 5.92
CA ASP A 100 -30.66 15.67 6.76
C ASP A 100 -31.39 15.45 8.11
N ALA A 101 -32.38 16.29 8.43
CA ALA A 101 -33.25 16.19 9.60
C ALA A 101 -34.61 16.87 9.37
N HIS A 102 -35.69 16.24 9.85
CA HIS A 102 -37.07 16.68 9.72
C HIS A 102 -37.82 16.59 11.04
N LEU A 103 -38.83 17.45 11.18
CA LEU A 103 -39.69 17.53 12.35
C LEU A 103 -41.14 17.19 11.94
N GLN A 104 -41.76 16.24 12.63
CA GLN A 104 -43.14 15.81 12.37
C GLN A 104 -43.97 15.85 13.65
N GLN A 105 -45.13 16.50 13.64
CA GLN A 105 -46.04 16.47 14.80
C GLN A 105 -46.75 15.11 14.90
N ILE A 106 -46.70 14.47 16.08
CA ILE A 106 -47.26 13.12 16.31
C ILE A 106 -48.60 13.16 17.06
N THR A 107 -48.98 14.29 17.66
CA THR A 107 -50.18 14.41 18.52
C THR A 107 -51.49 14.02 17.81
N MET A 108 -51.53 13.99 16.47
CA MET A 108 -52.71 13.58 15.69
C MET A 108 -52.70 12.13 15.20
N ASP A 109 -51.70 11.31 15.53
CA ASP A 109 -51.66 9.91 15.12
C ASP A 109 -52.62 9.05 15.97
N ARG A 110 -53.55 8.34 15.32
CA ARG A 110 -54.51 7.43 15.95
C ARG A 110 -53.84 6.31 16.74
N ARG A 111 -52.59 5.95 16.42
CA ARG A 111 -51.79 4.96 17.17
C ARG A 111 -51.43 5.42 18.58
N LEU A 112 -51.43 6.74 18.82
CA LEU A 112 -51.17 7.35 20.11
C LEU A 112 -52.44 7.67 20.92
N ALA A 113 -53.63 7.30 20.41
CA ALA A 113 -54.89 7.45 21.13
C ALA A 113 -54.96 6.63 22.43
N SER A 114 -54.09 5.62 22.60
CA SER A 114 -53.94 4.85 23.83
C SER A 114 -53.06 5.53 24.90
N LEU A 115 -52.49 6.71 24.62
CA LEU A 115 -51.71 7.46 25.61
C LEU A 115 -52.61 8.01 26.72
N PRO A 116 -52.10 8.16 27.95
CA PRO A 116 -52.82 8.83 29.04
C PRO A 116 -53.37 10.21 28.61
N PRO A 117 -54.56 10.62 29.09
CA PRO A 117 -55.17 11.91 28.73
C PRO A 117 -54.24 13.11 28.97
N SER A 118 -53.37 13.03 29.98
CA SER A 118 -52.35 14.04 30.29
C SER A 118 -51.33 14.28 29.18
N LEU A 119 -51.11 13.30 28.30
CA LEU A 119 -50.19 13.40 27.16
C LEU A 119 -50.89 13.74 25.85
N GLN A 120 -52.21 13.47 25.74
CA GLN A 120 -52.99 13.75 24.53
C GLN A 120 -53.14 15.25 24.26
N SER A 121 -53.12 16.08 25.31
CA SER A 121 -53.22 17.55 25.19
C SER A 121 -51.90 18.24 24.84
N LEU A 122 -50.79 17.50 24.70
CA LEU A 122 -49.47 18.07 24.44
C LEU A 122 -49.14 18.04 22.95
N ASN A 123 -48.57 19.14 22.43
CA ASN A 123 -47.96 19.16 21.11
C ASN A 123 -46.60 18.45 21.16
N LEU A 124 -46.58 17.19 20.74
CA LEU A 124 -45.40 16.35 20.70
C LEU A 124 -44.90 16.25 19.26
N PHE A 125 -43.60 16.48 19.07
CA PHE A 125 -42.93 16.43 17.78
C PHE A 125 -41.92 15.27 17.76
N SER A 126 -41.90 14.54 16.66
CA SER A 126 -40.90 13.54 16.29
C SER A 126 -39.79 14.19 15.49
N LEU A 127 -38.56 13.89 15.87
CA LEU A 127 -37.36 14.14 15.08
C LEU A 127 -37.05 12.90 14.25
N SER A 128 -36.81 13.11 12.97
CA SER A 128 -36.40 12.07 12.03
C SER A 128 -35.31 12.59 11.09
N GLY A 129 -34.62 11.69 10.39
CA GLY A 129 -33.51 12.01 9.48
C GLY A 129 -32.19 11.39 9.91
N GLU A 130 -31.24 11.39 8.99
CA GLU A 130 -29.97 10.69 9.10
C GLU A 130 -29.13 11.19 10.28
N VAL A 131 -29.15 12.51 10.53
CA VAL A 131 -28.45 13.14 11.66
C VAL A 131 -29.04 12.67 12.98
N VAL A 132 -30.37 12.61 13.09
CA VAL A 132 -31.06 12.15 14.31
C VAL A 132 -30.79 10.66 14.55
N LEU A 133 -30.86 9.86 13.49
CA LEU A 133 -30.61 8.43 13.51
C LEU A 133 -29.16 8.08 13.90
N ALA A 134 -28.20 8.89 13.48
CA ALA A 134 -26.78 8.75 13.82
C ALA A 134 -26.44 9.18 15.26
N ASN A 135 -27.36 9.83 15.98
CA ASN A 135 -27.09 10.30 17.35
C ASN A 135 -26.57 9.18 18.26
N ARG A 136 -25.61 9.52 19.13
CA ARG A 136 -24.85 8.59 19.99
C ARG A 136 -23.95 7.62 19.20
N GLY A 137 -23.39 8.08 18.09
CA GLY A 137 -22.54 7.26 17.25
C GLY A 137 -21.87 8.05 16.12
N ILE A 138 -21.95 7.57 14.88
CA ILE A 138 -21.16 8.06 13.74
C ILE A 138 -22.08 8.47 12.58
N LEU A 139 -21.79 9.61 11.97
CA LEU A 139 -22.42 10.07 10.73
C LEU A 139 -21.34 10.24 9.66
N GLU A 140 -21.50 9.52 8.54
CA GLU A 140 -20.58 9.59 7.41
C GLU A 140 -21.23 10.31 6.23
N PHE A 141 -20.55 11.34 5.70
CA PHE A 141 -20.94 12.03 4.48
C PHE A 141 -20.16 11.43 3.29
N SER A 142 -20.85 10.70 2.44
CA SER A 142 -20.27 10.16 1.21
C SER A 142 -20.18 11.28 0.17
N ASP A 143 -18.96 11.58 -0.31
CA ASP A 143 -18.70 12.65 -1.28
C ASP A 143 -19.32 14.01 -0.87
N LEU A 144 -19.03 14.46 0.35
CA LEU A 144 -19.59 15.66 0.97
C LEU A 144 -19.65 16.85 0.01
N LEU A 145 -18.55 17.14 -0.69
CA LEU A 145 -18.39 18.35 -1.51
C LEU A 145 -19.07 18.28 -2.89
N LYS A 146 -19.79 17.19 -3.22
CA LYS A 146 -20.65 17.13 -4.42
C LYS A 146 -21.97 17.88 -4.23
N ARG A 147 -22.47 17.99 -2.99
CA ARG A 147 -23.68 18.74 -2.67
C ARG A 147 -23.37 20.24 -2.56
N PRO A 148 -24.33 21.13 -2.87
CA PRO A 148 -24.16 22.57 -2.64
C PRO A 148 -23.86 22.85 -1.17
N LEU A 149 -22.86 23.71 -0.91
CA LEU A 149 -22.39 24.02 0.44
C LEU A 149 -23.47 24.62 1.34
N ASP A 150 -24.48 25.27 0.76
CA ASP A 150 -25.64 25.80 1.48
C ASP A 150 -26.34 24.73 2.31
N THR A 151 -26.37 23.49 1.82
CA THR A 151 -26.98 22.35 2.50
C THR A 151 -26.27 22.01 3.81
N PHE A 152 -24.98 22.34 3.92
CA PHE A 152 -24.14 22.03 5.08
C PHE A 152 -23.94 23.20 6.03
N LYS A 153 -24.55 24.36 5.77
CA LYS A 153 -24.39 25.54 6.64
C LYS A 153 -24.81 25.27 8.09
N TYR A 154 -25.77 24.37 8.31
CA TYR A 154 -26.15 23.95 9.67
C TYR A 154 -25.00 23.27 10.44
N LEU A 155 -24.05 22.61 9.75
CA LEU A 155 -22.90 21.98 10.37
C LEU A 155 -21.98 23.01 11.04
N LEU A 156 -21.90 24.24 10.51
CA LEU A 156 -21.06 25.28 11.11
C LEU A 156 -21.43 25.54 12.58
N MET A 157 -22.73 25.68 12.86
CA MET A 157 -23.22 25.82 14.23
C MET A 157 -23.18 24.49 14.99
N THR A 158 -23.54 23.39 14.34
CA THR A 158 -23.67 22.08 14.99
C THR A 158 -22.31 21.58 15.52
N MET A 159 -21.22 21.77 14.78
CA MET A 159 -19.89 21.30 15.16
C MET A 159 -19.32 22.05 16.38
N GLU A 160 -19.74 23.30 16.60
CA GLU A 160 -19.31 24.10 17.74
C GLU A 160 -20.22 23.93 18.96
N SER A 161 -21.53 24.03 18.73
CA SER A 161 -22.51 24.04 19.80
C SER A 161 -22.99 22.66 20.22
N LYS A 162 -22.74 21.63 19.40
CA LYS A 162 -23.33 20.28 19.53
C LYS A 162 -24.85 20.29 19.44
N THR A 163 -25.43 21.32 18.83
CA THR A 163 -26.89 21.47 18.73
C THR A 163 -27.34 21.73 17.30
N ILE A 164 -28.50 21.19 16.96
CA ILE A 164 -29.23 21.52 15.74
C ILE A 164 -30.57 22.17 16.12
N ASN A 165 -30.94 23.24 15.42
CA ASN A 165 -32.22 23.90 15.60
C ASN A 165 -33.18 23.47 14.49
N LEU A 166 -34.22 22.72 14.84
CA LEU A 166 -35.25 22.24 13.92
C LEU A 166 -36.56 22.97 14.25
N GLN A 167 -36.90 23.97 13.43
CA GLN A 167 -38.13 24.77 13.58
C GLN A 167 -38.35 25.34 15.00
N GLY A 168 -37.27 25.77 15.67
CA GLY A 168 -37.31 26.33 17.02
C GLY A 168 -37.04 25.31 18.13
N ILE A 169 -36.94 24.01 17.82
CA ILE A 169 -36.57 22.97 18.77
C ILE A 169 -35.05 22.77 18.73
N LEU A 170 -34.38 23.21 19.80
CA LEU A 170 -32.96 22.98 19.99
C LEU A 170 -32.73 21.54 20.43
N THR A 171 -31.98 20.81 19.62
CA THR A 171 -31.73 19.38 19.77
C THR A 171 -30.23 19.15 19.97
N GLU A 172 -29.83 18.56 21.09
CA GLU A 172 -28.43 18.18 21.33
C GLU A 172 -28.06 16.93 20.52
N LEU A 173 -26.92 17.00 19.86
CA LEU A 173 -26.33 15.94 19.05
C LEU A 173 -24.97 15.54 19.62
N ASP A 174 -24.74 14.24 19.67
CA ASP A 174 -23.52 13.60 20.12
C ASP A 174 -23.12 12.58 19.06
N ILE A 175 -22.45 13.09 18.03
CA ILE A 175 -22.15 12.38 16.79
C ILE A 175 -20.68 12.64 16.42
N PHE A 176 -20.00 11.58 16.04
CA PHE A 176 -18.72 11.68 15.35
C PHE A 176 -18.97 11.82 13.85
N PHE A 177 -18.66 12.99 13.31
CA PHE A 177 -18.87 13.30 11.90
C PHE A 177 -17.62 12.94 11.08
N ILE A 178 -17.83 12.22 9.98
CA ILE A 178 -16.79 11.86 9.01
C ILE A 178 -17.30 12.24 7.62
N GLY A 179 -16.44 12.73 6.74
CA GLY A 179 -16.81 12.99 5.34
C GLY A 179 -15.70 12.55 4.40
N SER A 180 -16.08 11.95 3.28
CA SER A 180 -15.19 11.68 2.15
C SER A 180 -15.39 12.73 1.06
N SER A 181 -14.34 13.03 0.29
CA SER A 181 -14.44 13.88 -0.88
C SER A 181 -13.27 13.62 -1.82
N ASN A 182 -13.51 13.81 -3.12
CA ASN A 182 -12.46 13.83 -4.12
C ASN A 182 -11.67 15.14 -4.10
N GLU A 183 -10.42 15.06 -4.57
CA GLU A 183 -9.48 16.19 -4.59
C GLU A 183 -9.93 17.33 -5.52
N ILE A 184 -10.62 17.03 -6.63
CA ILE A 184 -11.16 18.04 -7.56
C ILE A 184 -12.19 18.93 -6.84
N HIS A 185 -13.15 18.32 -6.14
CA HIS A 185 -14.15 19.06 -5.37
C HIS A 185 -13.53 19.79 -4.19
N PHE A 186 -12.50 19.20 -3.55
CA PHE A 186 -11.77 19.86 -2.48
C PHE A 186 -10.98 21.08 -2.97
N ALA A 187 -10.36 21.01 -4.14
CA ALA A 187 -9.66 22.14 -4.75
C ALA A 187 -10.64 23.29 -5.08
N ALA A 188 -11.83 22.97 -5.62
CA ALA A 188 -12.89 23.96 -5.83
C ALA A 188 -13.38 24.56 -4.51
N PHE A 189 -13.54 23.73 -3.47
CA PHE A 189 -13.96 24.17 -2.14
C PHE A 189 -12.97 25.14 -1.50
N LYS A 190 -11.65 24.95 -1.66
CA LYS A 190 -10.63 25.89 -1.16
C LYS A 190 -10.77 27.31 -1.72
N GLN A 191 -11.34 27.44 -2.93
CA GLN A 191 -11.55 28.73 -3.58
C GLN A 191 -12.86 29.41 -3.14
N HIS A 192 -13.74 28.68 -2.43
CA HIS A 192 -15.04 29.19 -2.02
C HIS A 192 -14.91 30.15 -0.82
N PRO A 193 -15.68 31.25 -0.75
CA PRO A 193 -15.62 32.22 0.36
C PRO A 193 -15.84 31.60 1.75
N ASP A 194 -16.76 30.63 1.85
CA ASP A 194 -17.09 29.95 3.10
C ASP A 194 -16.02 28.95 3.57
N PHE A 195 -14.95 28.71 2.78
CA PHE A 195 -13.90 27.75 3.12
C PHE A 195 -13.30 28.00 4.51
N ASN A 196 -13.01 29.26 4.85
CA ASN A 196 -12.43 29.61 6.15
C ASN A 196 -13.34 29.24 7.33
N SER A 197 -14.67 29.33 7.14
CA SER A 197 -15.66 28.95 8.15
C SER A 197 -15.62 27.45 8.43
N PHE A 198 -15.50 26.63 7.39
CA PHE A 198 -15.40 25.18 7.55
C PHE A 198 -14.01 24.72 7.98
N LYS A 199 -12.94 25.39 7.52
CA LYS A 199 -11.55 25.04 7.83
C LYS A 199 -11.28 25.02 9.33
N GLY A 200 -11.87 25.94 10.10
CA GLY A 200 -11.74 25.95 11.56
C GLY A 200 -12.48 24.81 12.28
N ARG A 201 -13.38 24.09 11.59
CA ARG A 201 -14.26 23.06 12.17
C ARG A 201 -13.98 21.66 11.63
N PHE A 202 -13.27 21.53 10.51
CA PHE A 202 -12.92 20.27 9.88
C PHE A 202 -11.44 19.93 10.09
N ASN A 203 -11.17 18.66 10.38
CA ASN A 203 -9.84 18.09 10.28
C ASN A 203 -9.72 17.38 8.93
N PHE A 204 -8.90 17.91 8.03
CA PHE A 204 -8.68 17.33 6.72
C PHE A 204 -7.60 16.26 6.81
N LEU A 205 -7.95 15.03 6.44
CA LEU A 205 -7.02 13.91 6.32
C LEU A 205 -6.91 13.54 4.85
N ARG A 206 -5.68 13.53 4.33
CA ARG A 206 -5.40 13.15 2.93
C ARG A 206 -5.18 11.66 2.86
N VAL A 207 -5.72 11.02 1.82
CA VAL A 207 -5.54 9.59 1.54
C VAL A 207 -5.02 9.47 0.11
N PRO A 208 -3.70 9.53 -0.11
CA PRO A 208 -3.11 9.36 -1.44
C PRO A 208 -3.31 7.92 -1.94
N TYR A 209 -3.15 7.72 -3.24
CA TYR A 209 -2.97 6.37 -3.79
C TYR A 209 -1.72 5.70 -3.23
N LEU A 210 -1.72 4.37 -3.24
CA LEU A 210 -0.59 3.58 -2.74
C LEU A 210 0.66 3.82 -3.60
N MET A 211 1.78 3.98 -2.90
CA MET A 211 3.11 4.21 -3.47
C MET A 211 4.02 2.97 -3.36
N SER A 212 3.50 1.87 -2.80
CA SER A 212 4.17 0.57 -2.74
C SER A 212 3.49 -0.41 -3.68
N HIS A 213 4.28 -1.04 -4.58
CA HIS A 213 3.73 -2.04 -5.50
C HIS A 213 3.26 -3.29 -4.74
N LYS A 214 3.92 -3.68 -3.64
CA LYS A 214 3.51 -4.81 -2.80
C LYS A 214 2.17 -4.59 -2.11
N GLU A 215 1.91 -3.38 -1.64
CA GLU A 215 0.60 -3.05 -1.07
C GLU A 215 -0.48 -3.00 -2.14
N GLU A 216 -0.13 -2.51 -3.34
CA GLU A 216 -1.02 -2.48 -4.50
C GLU A 216 -1.36 -3.91 -4.98
N GLU A 217 -0.40 -4.83 -5.03
CA GLU A 217 -0.62 -6.25 -5.39
C GLU A 217 -1.67 -6.92 -4.51
N LYS A 218 -1.60 -6.69 -3.18
CA LYS A 218 -2.56 -7.24 -2.20
C LYS A 218 -4.02 -6.87 -2.50
N ILE A 219 -4.27 -5.75 -3.19
CA ILE A 219 -5.62 -5.35 -3.59
C ILE A 219 -6.19 -6.31 -4.64
N TYR A 220 -5.33 -6.89 -5.47
CA TYR A 220 -5.71 -7.65 -6.66
C TYR A 220 -5.58 -9.16 -6.49
N GLU A 221 -4.82 -9.64 -5.51
CA GLU A 221 -4.64 -11.08 -5.22
C GLU A 221 -5.98 -11.85 -5.12
N ASP A 222 -6.96 -11.34 -4.38
CA ASP A 222 -8.28 -11.98 -4.24
C ASP A 222 -9.04 -12.05 -5.58
N GLN A 223 -8.87 -11.05 -6.43
CA GLN A 223 -9.52 -11.01 -7.74
C GLN A 223 -8.88 -11.98 -8.72
N ILE A 224 -7.55 -12.03 -8.76
CA ILE A 224 -6.81 -13.00 -9.59
C ILE A 224 -7.14 -14.43 -9.16
N THR A 225 -7.24 -14.66 -7.85
CA THR A 225 -7.64 -15.97 -7.31
C THR A 225 -9.01 -16.40 -7.82
N LYS A 226 -9.97 -15.47 -7.90
CA LYS A 226 -11.32 -15.72 -8.47
C LYS A 226 -11.32 -15.94 -9.98
N LEU A 227 -10.33 -15.37 -10.69
CA LEU A 227 -10.20 -15.49 -12.15
C LEU A 227 -9.42 -16.72 -12.61
N LYS A 228 -8.87 -17.52 -11.69
CA LYS A 228 -8.00 -18.65 -11.98
C LYS A 228 -8.60 -19.71 -12.91
N GLU A 229 -9.93 -19.86 -12.92
CA GLU A 229 -10.63 -20.77 -13.84
C GLU A 229 -10.65 -20.26 -15.29
N GLN A 230 -10.60 -18.94 -15.47
CA GLN A 230 -10.66 -18.26 -16.77
C GLN A 230 -9.26 -18.00 -17.34
N ALA A 231 -8.35 -17.48 -16.50
CA ALA A 231 -6.99 -17.15 -16.88
C ALA A 231 -5.99 -17.39 -15.73
N SER A 232 -4.82 -17.93 -16.08
CA SER A 232 -3.67 -18.05 -15.18
C SER A 232 -2.79 -16.82 -15.29
N PHE A 233 -2.63 -16.06 -14.21
CA PHE A 233 -1.62 -15.02 -14.13
C PHE A 233 -0.29 -15.65 -13.71
N GLU A 234 0.69 -15.53 -14.59
CA GLU A 234 2.03 -16.08 -14.39
C GLU A 234 2.84 -15.20 -13.42
N PRO A 235 3.91 -15.73 -12.80
CA PRO A 235 4.80 -14.96 -11.95
C PRO A 235 5.29 -13.67 -12.63
N HIS A 236 5.46 -12.61 -11.84
CA HIS A 236 5.80 -11.24 -12.25
C HIS A 236 4.77 -10.51 -13.12
N ALA A 237 3.71 -11.16 -13.62
CA ALA A 237 2.70 -10.50 -14.44
C ALA A 237 1.92 -9.43 -13.64
N LEU A 238 1.46 -9.78 -12.45
CA LEU A 238 0.80 -8.83 -11.56
C LEU A 238 1.76 -7.73 -11.11
N SER A 239 2.99 -8.10 -10.75
CA SER A 239 4.01 -7.15 -10.32
C SER A 239 4.33 -6.13 -11.41
N ALA A 240 4.45 -6.55 -12.67
CA ALA A 240 4.63 -5.64 -13.81
C ALA A 240 3.50 -4.61 -13.91
N LEU A 241 2.24 -5.04 -13.71
CA LEU A 241 1.08 -4.14 -13.71
C LEU A 241 1.09 -3.18 -12.51
N CYS A 242 1.44 -3.66 -11.31
CA CYS A 242 1.52 -2.85 -10.10
C CYS A 242 2.69 -1.87 -10.13
N PHE A 243 3.85 -2.25 -10.66
CA PHE A 243 4.97 -1.34 -10.91
C PHE A 243 4.54 -0.20 -11.81
N TRP A 244 3.89 -0.49 -12.93
CA TRP A 244 3.35 0.54 -13.81
C TRP A 244 2.38 1.45 -13.07
N SER A 245 1.39 0.87 -12.38
CA SER A 245 0.37 1.61 -11.62
C SER A 245 1.00 2.61 -10.65
N VAL A 246 1.95 2.15 -9.83
CA VAL A 246 2.63 2.97 -8.83
C VAL A 246 3.51 4.05 -9.48
N MET A 247 4.26 3.72 -10.54
CA MET A 247 5.09 4.71 -11.24
C MET A 247 4.26 5.84 -11.87
N THR A 248 3.01 5.58 -12.29
CA THR A 248 2.12 6.66 -12.78
C THR A 248 1.72 7.67 -11.69
N ARG A 249 1.90 7.32 -10.41
CA ARG A 249 1.52 8.13 -9.23
C ARG A 249 2.70 8.90 -8.62
N MET A 250 3.93 8.58 -9.07
CA MET A 250 5.19 9.14 -8.58
C MET A 250 5.59 10.43 -9.30
N ARG A 251 6.32 11.29 -8.58
CA ARG A 251 7.00 12.48 -9.07
C ARG A 251 8.52 12.32 -8.97
N ALA A 252 9.23 13.01 -9.86
CA ALA A 252 10.67 13.10 -9.81
C ALA A 252 11.13 13.80 -8.52
N PRO A 253 12.10 13.27 -7.76
CA PRO A 253 12.70 14.00 -6.65
C PRO A 253 13.44 15.26 -7.12
N ILE A 254 13.41 16.32 -6.31
CA ILE A 254 14.13 17.58 -6.60
C ILE A 254 15.15 17.82 -5.50
N SER A 255 16.45 17.88 -5.83
CA SER A 255 17.52 18.07 -4.84
C SER A 255 17.31 19.23 -3.86
N LYS A 256 16.64 20.31 -4.30
CA LYS A 256 16.39 21.51 -3.48
C LYS A 256 15.37 21.32 -2.37
N ASN A 257 14.57 20.25 -2.40
CA ASN A 257 13.56 19.97 -1.39
C ASN A 257 14.16 19.31 -0.12
N TYR A 258 15.40 18.85 -0.20
CA TYR A 258 16.08 18.10 0.85
C TYR A 258 16.95 19.01 1.72
N ARG A 259 17.02 18.70 3.02
CA ARG A 259 17.93 19.41 3.95
C ARG A 259 19.38 18.98 3.74
N ASP A 260 19.60 17.70 3.46
CA ASP A 260 20.92 17.16 3.11
C ASP A 260 21.10 17.18 1.58
N GLU A 261 22.06 17.97 1.11
CA GLU A 261 22.39 18.08 -0.31
C GLU A 261 22.89 16.75 -0.91
N LYS A 262 23.53 15.88 -0.11
CA LYS A 262 23.96 14.57 -0.59
C LYS A 262 22.75 13.68 -0.89
N LEU A 263 21.82 13.59 0.05
CA LEU A 263 20.59 12.82 -0.12
C LEU A 263 19.78 13.34 -1.31
N GLY A 264 19.65 14.66 -1.45
CA GLY A 264 18.93 15.26 -2.58
C GLY A 264 19.49 14.86 -3.95
N LYS A 265 20.82 14.87 -4.11
CA LYS A 265 21.47 14.45 -5.37
C LYS A 265 21.29 12.97 -5.66
N ILE A 266 21.36 12.12 -4.62
CA ILE A 266 21.15 10.68 -4.75
C ILE A 266 19.69 10.42 -5.14
N ALA A 267 18.73 11.10 -4.49
CA ALA A 267 17.31 10.95 -4.77
C ALA A 267 16.95 11.41 -6.20
N GLU A 268 17.51 12.53 -6.67
CA GLU A 268 17.28 13.04 -8.05
C GLU A 268 17.80 12.07 -9.13
N ALA A 269 18.80 11.24 -8.80
CA ALA A 269 19.34 10.22 -9.70
C ALA A 269 18.49 8.94 -9.79
N LEU A 270 17.49 8.76 -8.91
CA LEU A 270 16.65 7.56 -8.90
C LEU A 270 15.71 7.52 -10.10
N SER A 271 15.68 6.38 -10.80
CA SER A 271 14.61 6.07 -11.74
C SER A 271 13.27 5.85 -11.01
N PRO A 272 12.13 6.00 -11.70
CA PRO A 272 10.80 5.73 -11.14
C PRO A 272 10.67 4.30 -10.58
N LEU A 273 11.29 3.32 -11.24
CA LEU A 273 11.24 1.93 -10.81
C LEU A 273 12.08 1.71 -9.54
N GLU A 274 13.30 2.26 -9.50
CA GLU A 274 14.16 2.18 -8.30
C GLU A 274 13.52 2.88 -7.10
N LYS A 275 12.86 4.01 -7.32
CA LYS A 275 12.08 4.69 -6.27
C LYS A 275 10.93 3.81 -5.77
N CYS A 276 10.25 3.09 -6.66
CA CYS A 276 9.19 2.14 -6.29
C CYS A 276 9.71 0.95 -5.46
N LEU A 277 10.85 0.39 -5.84
CA LEU A 277 11.53 -0.67 -5.11
C LEU A 277 12.03 -0.19 -3.75
N LEU A 278 12.56 1.03 -3.67
CA LEU A 278 12.97 1.65 -2.41
C LEU A 278 11.79 1.77 -1.43
N PHE A 279 10.63 2.20 -1.91
CA PHE A 279 9.45 2.37 -1.06
C PHE A 279 8.83 1.04 -0.61
N SER A 280 8.93 0.00 -1.44
CA SER A 280 8.28 -1.29 -1.19
C SER A 280 9.18 -2.24 -0.40
N ASP A 281 10.45 -2.32 -0.79
CA ASP A 281 11.41 -3.33 -0.34
C ASP A 281 12.61 -2.75 0.39
N LYS A 282 12.75 -1.42 0.41
CA LYS A 282 13.96 -0.73 0.89
C LYS A 282 15.22 -1.17 0.12
N GLU A 283 15.00 -1.64 -1.10
CA GLU A 283 16.04 -1.95 -2.05
C GLU A 283 16.67 -0.66 -2.58
N THR A 284 17.99 -0.70 -2.76
CA THR A 284 18.77 0.43 -3.26
C THR A 284 19.42 0.06 -4.57
N PRO A 285 19.52 0.98 -5.55
CA PRO A 285 20.16 0.70 -6.83
C PRO A 285 21.57 0.10 -6.69
N GLU A 286 21.84 -0.93 -7.49
CA GLU A 286 23.16 -1.57 -7.54
C GLU A 286 24.24 -0.60 -8.04
N ALA A 287 23.88 0.36 -8.89
CA ALA A 287 24.79 1.35 -9.45
C ALA A 287 25.39 2.33 -8.42
N PHE A 288 24.78 2.45 -7.24
CA PHE A 288 25.27 3.34 -6.18
C PHE A 288 26.36 2.67 -5.33
N ASP A 289 27.30 3.48 -4.85
CA ASP A 289 28.33 3.06 -3.91
C ASP A 289 27.76 2.81 -2.50
N SER A 290 28.53 2.13 -1.65
CA SER A 290 28.09 1.74 -0.31
C SER A 290 27.71 2.93 0.59
N GLU A 291 28.36 4.10 0.46
CA GLU A 291 28.03 5.29 1.26
C GLU A 291 26.67 5.83 0.81
N SER A 292 26.47 5.98 -0.52
CA SER A 292 25.21 6.46 -1.09
C SER A 292 24.03 5.54 -0.78
N ARG A 293 24.20 4.22 -0.83
CA ARG A 293 23.14 3.26 -0.45
C ARG A 293 22.76 3.39 1.02
N GLN A 294 23.73 3.61 1.91
CA GLN A 294 23.46 3.78 3.34
C GLN A 294 22.72 5.08 3.62
N ILE A 295 23.13 6.19 3.01
CA ILE A 295 22.44 7.49 3.10
C ILE A 295 20.99 7.34 2.61
N LEU A 296 20.79 6.67 1.47
CA LEU A 296 19.47 6.46 0.89
C LEU A 296 18.55 5.66 1.82
N LYS A 297 19.05 4.58 2.44
CA LYS A 297 18.30 3.76 3.41
C LYS A 297 17.89 4.55 4.65
N MET A 298 18.74 5.46 5.12
CA MET A 298 18.42 6.32 6.26
C MET A 298 17.44 7.44 5.89
N GLY A 299 17.46 7.91 4.64
CA GLY A 299 16.66 9.03 4.15
C GLY A 299 15.30 8.69 3.53
N VAL A 300 14.85 7.42 3.57
CA VAL A 300 13.61 6.98 2.89
C VAL A 300 12.38 7.78 3.31
N GLU A 301 12.21 8.06 4.61
CA GLU A 301 11.07 8.83 5.12
C GLU A 301 11.06 10.28 4.61
N GLU A 302 12.24 10.88 4.40
CA GLU A 302 12.36 12.24 3.87
C GLU A 302 11.97 12.27 2.37
N ILE A 303 12.34 11.24 1.61
CA ILE A 303 11.95 11.07 0.20
C ILE A 303 10.44 10.83 0.07
N GLN A 304 9.84 10.01 0.95
CA GLN A 304 8.40 9.75 0.94
C GLN A 304 7.56 11.01 1.24
N ASN A 305 8.05 11.86 2.14
CA ASN A 305 7.33 13.07 2.57
C ASN A 305 7.71 14.33 1.78
N GLU A 306 8.58 14.22 0.77
CA GLU A 306 9.10 15.36 -0.02
C GLU A 306 7.98 16.30 -0.48
N TYR A 307 6.89 15.72 -0.98
CA TYR A 307 5.78 16.45 -1.59
C TYR A 307 4.53 16.58 -0.69
N GLU A 308 4.60 16.23 0.59
CA GLU A 308 3.43 16.23 1.49
C GLU A 308 2.76 17.62 1.56
N ASN A 309 3.56 18.69 1.53
CA ASN A 309 3.07 20.07 1.59
C ASN A 309 2.71 20.69 0.24
N ASP A 310 3.02 20.02 -0.88
CA ASP A 310 2.71 20.50 -2.22
C ASP A 310 1.21 20.31 -2.53
N SER A 311 0.65 21.20 -3.34
CA SER A 311 -0.68 21.03 -3.92
C SER A 311 -0.74 19.80 -4.82
N MET A 312 0.35 19.48 -5.52
CA MET A 312 0.46 18.32 -6.40
C MET A 312 1.29 17.20 -5.75
N TYR A 313 0.87 16.72 -4.59
CA TYR A 313 1.57 15.65 -3.85
C TYR A 313 1.56 14.30 -4.59
N GLU A 314 2.50 13.40 -4.25
CA GLU A 314 2.55 12.05 -4.81
C GLU A 314 1.32 11.23 -4.43
N GLY A 315 0.82 10.40 -5.35
CA GLY A 315 -0.41 9.64 -5.13
C GLY A 315 -1.71 10.45 -5.27
N LYS A 316 -1.65 11.74 -5.60
CA LYS A 316 -2.83 12.56 -5.98
C LYS A 316 -3.35 12.23 -7.38
N PHE A 317 -2.47 11.82 -8.27
CA PHE A 317 -2.73 11.52 -9.69
C PHE A 317 -2.21 10.12 -10.03
N GLY A 318 -2.42 9.69 -11.27
CA GLY A 318 -2.04 8.37 -11.76
C GLY A 318 -3.27 7.49 -11.99
N ILE A 319 -3.04 6.25 -12.37
CA ILE A 319 -4.13 5.30 -12.63
C ILE A 319 -4.83 4.91 -11.33
N SER A 320 -6.17 4.87 -11.35
CA SER A 320 -6.94 4.47 -10.17
C SER A 320 -6.91 2.94 -10.00
N PRO A 321 -7.00 2.43 -8.76
CA PRO A 321 -7.09 0.99 -8.54
C PRO A 321 -8.29 0.34 -9.24
N ARG A 322 -9.40 1.09 -9.43
CA ARG A 322 -10.57 0.57 -10.14
C ARG A 322 -10.29 0.29 -11.62
N GLU A 323 -9.51 1.14 -12.27
CA GLU A 323 -9.09 0.94 -13.66
C GLU A 323 -8.13 -0.22 -13.77
N VAL A 324 -7.17 -0.37 -12.84
CA VAL A 324 -6.27 -1.53 -12.81
C VAL A 324 -7.04 -2.84 -12.69
N LYS A 325 -8.11 -2.89 -11.88
CA LYS A 325 -9.01 -4.05 -11.82
C LYS A 325 -9.67 -4.35 -13.16
N GLN A 326 -10.08 -3.31 -13.90
CA GLN A 326 -10.64 -3.49 -15.23
C GLN A 326 -9.60 -4.05 -16.21
N ILE A 327 -8.35 -3.58 -16.16
CA ILE A 327 -7.24 -4.12 -16.95
C ILE A 327 -7.04 -5.62 -16.67
N ILE A 328 -7.08 -6.03 -15.41
CA ILE A 328 -6.97 -7.45 -15.03
C ILE A 328 -8.10 -8.27 -15.65
N TYR A 329 -9.35 -7.79 -15.63
CA TYR A 329 -10.47 -8.47 -16.27
C TYR A 329 -10.31 -8.55 -17.80
N ASP A 330 -9.87 -7.47 -18.44
CA ASP A 330 -9.68 -7.42 -19.89
C ASP A 330 -8.57 -8.40 -20.34
N LEU A 331 -7.47 -8.47 -19.58
CA LEU A 331 -6.38 -9.41 -19.80
C LEU A 331 -6.85 -10.85 -19.62
N ALA A 332 -7.58 -11.13 -18.55
CA ALA A 332 -8.14 -12.46 -18.26
C ALA A 332 -9.17 -12.92 -19.30
N TYR A 333 -9.88 -11.98 -19.93
CA TYR A 333 -10.79 -12.28 -21.02
C TYR A 333 -10.06 -12.60 -22.33
N SER A 334 -8.96 -11.91 -22.59
CA SER A 334 -8.22 -12.01 -23.86
C SER A 334 -7.24 -13.18 -23.90
N HIS A 335 -6.68 -13.57 -22.76
CA HIS A 335 -5.62 -14.57 -22.67
C HIS A 335 -5.90 -15.63 -21.60
N LYS A 336 -5.61 -16.90 -21.92
CA LYS A 336 -5.69 -18.00 -20.94
C LYS A 336 -4.52 -18.02 -19.97
N SER A 337 -3.36 -17.51 -20.40
CA SER A 337 -2.14 -17.39 -19.61
C SER A 337 -1.65 -15.95 -19.80
N VAL A 338 -1.54 -15.19 -18.72
CA VAL A 338 -1.12 -13.79 -18.73
C VAL A 338 0.28 -13.72 -18.13
N THR A 339 1.29 -13.43 -18.95
CA THR A 339 2.65 -13.14 -18.49
C THR A 339 2.87 -11.62 -18.41
N PHE A 340 4.04 -11.19 -17.94
CA PHE A 340 4.41 -9.77 -17.99
C PHE A 340 4.43 -9.20 -19.42
N ILE A 341 4.56 -10.06 -20.45
CA ILE A 341 4.61 -9.65 -21.86
C ILE A 341 3.24 -9.12 -22.31
N GLU A 342 2.17 -9.91 -22.08
CA GLU A 342 0.80 -9.48 -22.41
C GLU A 342 0.41 -8.23 -21.64
N VAL A 343 0.86 -8.10 -20.38
CA VAL A 343 0.66 -6.90 -19.56
C VAL A 343 1.34 -5.69 -20.22
N VAL A 344 2.63 -5.79 -20.56
CA VAL A 344 3.38 -4.68 -21.18
C VAL A 344 2.77 -4.28 -22.53
N GLU A 345 2.34 -5.24 -23.35
CA GLU A 345 1.69 -4.97 -24.63
C GLU A 345 0.32 -4.29 -24.46
N TYR A 346 -0.49 -4.73 -23.50
CA TYR A 346 -1.75 -4.06 -23.18
C TYR A 346 -1.51 -2.62 -22.74
N LEU A 347 -0.54 -2.39 -21.84
CA LEU A 347 -0.19 -1.06 -21.35
C LEU A 347 0.40 -0.16 -22.44
N ARG A 348 1.08 -0.73 -23.45
CA ARG A 348 1.54 0.00 -24.63
C ARG A 348 0.38 0.65 -25.38
N GLY A 349 -0.72 -0.10 -25.58
CA GLY A 349 -1.95 0.43 -26.18
C GLY A 349 -2.66 1.46 -25.29
N LEU A 350 -2.68 1.24 -23.97
CA LEU A 350 -3.28 2.19 -23.02
C LEU A 350 -2.58 3.55 -23.04
N ASN A 351 -1.25 3.55 -23.13
CA ASN A 351 -0.43 4.77 -23.16
C ASN A 351 -0.71 5.69 -24.36
N GLU A 352 -1.40 5.21 -25.41
CA GLU A 352 -1.82 6.01 -26.55
C GLU A 352 -3.14 6.78 -26.30
N LYS A 353 -3.93 6.36 -25.30
CA LYS A 353 -5.26 6.90 -24.98
C LYS A 353 -5.22 8.16 -24.10
N LYS A 354 -4.49 9.20 -24.54
CA LYS A 354 -4.31 10.46 -23.78
C LYS A 354 -5.60 11.24 -23.50
N SER A 355 -6.65 11.04 -24.30
CA SER A 355 -7.95 11.67 -24.10
C SER A 355 -8.76 11.07 -22.96
N GLU A 356 -8.46 9.82 -22.57
CA GLU A 356 -9.18 9.10 -21.52
C GLU A 356 -8.52 9.24 -20.15
N TYR A 357 -7.20 9.43 -20.12
CA TYR A 357 -6.40 9.45 -18.89
C TYR A 357 -5.65 10.75 -18.67
N ASP A 358 -6.10 11.57 -17.71
CA ASP A 358 -5.50 12.87 -17.41
C ASP A 358 -4.01 12.79 -17.00
N PHE A 359 -3.60 11.73 -16.31
CA PHE A 359 -2.21 11.57 -15.87
C PHE A 359 -1.22 11.40 -17.03
N LEU A 360 -1.68 10.96 -18.21
CA LEU A 360 -0.85 10.85 -19.41
C LEU A 360 -0.54 12.23 -20.04
N ASN A 361 -1.25 13.27 -19.61
CA ASN A 361 -1.06 14.66 -20.07
C ASN A 361 -0.08 15.45 -19.17
N ILE A 362 0.45 14.84 -18.11
CA ILE A 362 1.47 15.45 -17.25
C ILE A 362 2.80 15.57 -18.02
N SER A 363 3.44 16.74 -17.93
CA SER A 363 4.73 17.00 -18.58
C SER A 363 5.83 16.05 -18.08
N HIS A 364 6.60 15.49 -19.02
CA HIS A 364 7.73 14.61 -18.72
C HIS A 364 8.81 15.31 -17.88
N GLN A 365 9.36 14.59 -16.89
CA GLN A 365 10.49 15.03 -16.07
C GLN A 365 11.54 13.91 -16.06
N GLY A 366 12.45 13.94 -17.04
CA GLY A 366 13.38 12.83 -17.26
C GLY A 366 12.62 11.53 -17.60
N GLU A 367 12.79 10.51 -16.78
CA GLU A 367 12.05 9.23 -16.89
C GLU A 367 10.67 9.28 -16.22
N TYR A 368 10.43 10.23 -15.32
CA TYR A 368 9.15 10.40 -14.63
C TYR A 368 8.09 10.98 -15.57
N HIS A 369 6.85 10.54 -15.37
CA HIS A 369 5.70 10.85 -16.21
C HIS A 369 5.91 10.51 -17.70
N ASN A 370 6.85 9.63 -18.03
CA ASN A 370 7.10 9.17 -19.39
C ASN A 370 6.61 7.73 -19.56
N PRO A 371 5.40 7.52 -20.09
CA PRO A 371 4.78 6.20 -20.11
C PRO A 371 5.56 5.18 -20.92
N LYS A 372 6.27 5.60 -21.98
CA LYS A 372 7.11 4.71 -22.78
C LYS A 372 8.30 4.21 -21.96
N LYS A 373 8.95 5.10 -21.21
CA LYS A 373 10.08 4.73 -20.35
C LYS A 373 9.68 3.83 -19.20
N PHE A 374 8.48 4.00 -18.64
CA PHE A 374 7.96 3.06 -17.64
C PHE A 374 7.90 1.64 -18.16
N LEU A 375 7.43 1.44 -19.41
CA LEU A 375 7.39 0.11 -20.02
C LEU A 375 8.80 -0.45 -20.25
N ASP A 376 9.73 0.36 -20.76
CA ASP A 376 11.13 -0.06 -20.95
C ASP A 376 11.77 -0.53 -19.62
N LEU A 377 11.51 0.19 -18.53
CA LEU A 377 12.02 -0.14 -17.19
C LEU A 377 11.42 -1.46 -16.66
N ILE A 378 10.09 -1.61 -16.74
CA ILE A 378 9.40 -2.84 -16.31
C ILE A 378 9.86 -4.04 -17.13
N GLU A 379 9.96 -3.88 -18.45
CA GLU A 379 10.40 -4.94 -19.34
C GLU A 379 11.83 -5.37 -19.02
N THR A 380 12.74 -4.41 -18.81
CA THR A 380 14.14 -4.68 -18.45
C THR A 380 14.24 -5.40 -17.11
N TYR A 381 13.47 -4.95 -16.11
CA TYR A 381 13.43 -5.56 -14.77
C TYR A 381 12.85 -6.98 -14.78
N SER A 382 11.74 -7.17 -15.49
CA SER A 382 11.10 -8.49 -15.63
C SER A 382 12.01 -9.46 -16.38
N LEU A 383 12.71 -8.99 -17.43
CA LEU A 383 13.72 -9.76 -18.16
C LEU A 383 14.95 -10.08 -17.30
N ASN A 384 15.41 -9.18 -16.44
CA ASN A 384 16.50 -9.45 -15.48
C ASN A 384 16.10 -10.55 -14.50
N SER A 385 14.90 -10.45 -13.94
CA SER A 385 14.37 -11.44 -13.00
C SER A 385 14.27 -12.82 -13.65
N LEU A 386 13.63 -12.89 -14.83
CA LEU A 386 13.53 -14.13 -15.59
C LEU A 386 14.89 -14.71 -16.02
N ASP A 387 15.85 -13.86 -16.39
CA ASP A 387 17.21 -14.30 -16.74
C ASP A 387 17.91 -14.95 -15.54
N THR A 388 17.73 -14.39 -14.34
CA THR A 388 18.24 -14.98 -13.09
C THR A 388 17.59 -16.34 -12.81
N GLU A 389 16.27 -16.44 -12.91
CA GLU A 389 15.53 -17.70 -12.70
C GLU A 389 15.95 -18.81 -13.67
N VAL A 390 16.14 -18.47 -14.95
CA VAL A 390 16.62 -19.42 -15.97
C VAL A 390 18.04 -19.87 -15.69
N ARG A 391 18.94 -18.97 -15.25
CA ARG A 391 20.32 -19.37 -14.88
C ARG A 391 20.35 -20.25 -13.64
N GLU A 392 19.55 -19.94 -12.64
CA GLU A 392 19.39 -20.78 -11.45
C GLU A 392 18.89 -22.18 -11.82
N SER A 393 17.95 -22.30 -12.77
CA SER A 393 17.44 -23.59 -13.23
C SER A 393 18.49 -24.46 -13.95
N LEU A 394 19.50 -23.82 -14.56
CA LEU A 394 20.62 -24.51 -15.18
C LEU A 394 21.70 -24.93 -14.17
N GLY A 395 21.53 -24.63 -12.88
CA GLY A 395 22.56 -24.85 -11.85
C GLY A 395 23.79 -23.97 -12.06
N LEU A 396 23.62 -22.85 -12.77
CA LEU A 396 24.70 -21.94 -13.15
C LEU A 396 24.94 -20.82 -12.15
N VAL A 397 24.13 -20.76 -11.09
CA VAL A 397 24.23 -19.81 -9.99
C VAL A 397 24.26 -20.62 -8.70
N ASP A 398 25.45 -20.79 -8.11
CA ASP A 398 25.59 -21.28 -6.74
C ASP A 398 26.35 -20.22 -5.95
N ASP A 399 25.65 -19.46 -5.12
CA ASP A 399 26.25 -18.41 -4.29
C ASP A 399 27.33 -18.96 -3.35
N ARG A 400 27.22 -20.24 -2.97
CA ARG A 400 28.27 -20.92 -2.19
C ARG A 400 29.55 -21.07 -2.99
N SER A 401 29.44 -21.26 -4.31
CA SER A 401 30.61 -21.32 -5.18
C SER A 401 31.37 -19.99 -5.21
N TYR A 402 30.69 -18.84 -5.21
CA TYR A 402 31.38 -17.54 -5.25
C TYR A 402 32.13 -17.23 -3.94
N GLU A 403 31.50 -17.50 -2.79
CA GLU A 403 32.13 -17.34 -1.48
C GLU A 403 33.37 -18.23 -1.36
N GLU A 404 33.27 -19.51 -1.76
CA GLU A 404 34.40 -20.43 -1.78
C GLU A 404 35.51 -19.99 -2.75
N TYR A 405 35.12 -19.48 -3.93
CA TYR A 405 36.06 -19.02 -4.96
C TYR A 405 36.83 -17.79 -4.51
N VAL A 406 36.15 -16.79 -3.94
CA VAL A 406 36.76 -15.57 -3.40
C VAL A 406 37.59 -15.90 -2.16
N SER A 407 37.07 -16.72 -1.24
CA SER A 407 37.81 -17.17 -0.05
C SER A 407 39.11 -17.86 -0.42
N LYS A 408 39.07 -18.81 -1.37
CA LYS A 408 40.25 -19.51 -1.88
C LYS A 408 41.26 -18.55 -2.52
N TYR A 409 40.80 -17.55 -3.26
CA TYR A 409 41.67 -16.52 -3.86
C TYR A 409 42.33 -15.63 -2.79
N ILE A 410 41.57 -15.11 -1.82
CA ILE A 410 42.10 -14.27 -0.73
C ILE A 410 43.10 -15.04 0.14
N MET A 411 42.79 -16.31 0.49
CA MET A 411 43.73 -17.18 1.21
C MET A 411 45.01 -17.41 0.41
N SER A 412 44.89 -17.62 -0.90
CA SER A 412 46.04 -17.81 -1.80
C SER A 412 46.91 -16.56 -1.89
N ILE A 413 46.32 -15.36 -2.00
CA ILE A 413 47.06 -14.09 -2.02
C ILE A 413 47.78 -13.85 -0.68
N ASN A 414 47.08 -14.04 0.44
CA ASN A 414 47.64 -13.80 1.77
C ASN A 414 48.87 -14.70 2.01
N ALA A 415 48.79 -15.95 1.57
CA ALA A 415 49.91 -16.88 1.64
C ALA A 415 51.06 -16.52 0.70
N VAL A 416 50.79 -16.03 -0.52
CA VAL A 416 51.83 -15.54 -1.44
C VAL A 416 52.57 -14.33 -0.86
N ILE A 417 51.85 -13.38 -0.24
CA ILE A 417 52.44 -12.18 0.36
C ILE A 417 53.27 -12.52 1.61
N LYS A 418 52.82 -13.49 2.42
CA LYS A 418 53.52 -13.91 3.64
C LYS A 418 54.58 -14.98 3.43
N GLY A 419 54.66 -15.59 2.24
CA GLY A 419 55.54 -16.73 1.96
C GLY A 419 55.11 -18.03 2.66
N GLU A 420 53.83 -18.17 2.99
CA GLU A 420 53.26 -19.31 3.72
C GLU A 420 52.66 -20.36 2.76
N LYS A 421 52.48 -21.59 3.25
CA LYS A 421 51.77 -22.65 2.49
C LYS A 421 50.29 -22.63 2.83
N THR A 422 49.42 -22.78 1.83
CA THR A 422 47.97 -22.88 2.05
C THR A 422 47.54 -24.32 2.23
N LYS A 423 46.54 -24.55 3.08
CA LYS A 423 45.96 -25.88 3.25
C LYS A 423 44.98 -26.13 2.10
N ASN A 424 45.25 -27.14 1.29
CA ASN A 424 44.33 -27.57 0.24
C ASN A 424 43.16 -28.32 0.87
N PHE A 425 41.92 -27.86 0.65
CA PHE A 425 40.72 -28.43 1.26
C PHE A 425 40.41 -29.86 0.78
N VAL A 426 40.89 -30.25 -0.41
CA VAL A 426 40.65 -31.59 -0.99
C VAL A 426 41.71 -32.60 -0.53
N THR A 427 42.99 -32.19 -0.50
CA THR A 427 44.10 -33.11 -0.16
C THR A 427 44.51 -33.05 1.31
N GLY A 428 44.05 -32.04 2.06
CA GLY A 428 44.38 -31.79 3.46
C GLY A 428 45.84 -31.38 3.71
N LYS A 429 46.66 -31.30 2.65
CA LYS A 429 48.10 -30.99 2.72
C LYS A 429 48.36 -29.50 2.56
N PHE A 430 49.46 -29.05 3.15
CA PHE A 430 49.96 -27.68 2.98
C PHE A 430 50.78 -27.58 1.69
N GLU A 431 50.22 -26.92 0.69
CA GLU A 431 50.78 -26.75 -0.65
C GLU A 431 51.14 -25.28 -0.91
N VAL A 432 52.05 -25.06 -1.86
CA VAL A 432 52.35 -23.70 -2.33
C VAL A 432 51.13 -23.22 -3.13
N PRO A 433 50.67 -21.97 -2.95
CA PRO A 433 49.51 -21.46 -3.69
C PRO A 433 49.66 -21.63 -5.21
N ASP A 434 48.58 -22.09 -5.86
CA ASP A 434 48.59 -22.33 -7.30
C ASP A 434 48.66 -21.02 -8.09
N SER A 435 49.82 -20.78 -8.70
CA SER A 435 50.07 -19.59 -9.53
C SER A 435 49.20 -19.52 -10.79
N TYR A 436 48.68 -20.66 -11.27
CA TYR A 436 47.77 -20.70 -12.41
C TYR A 436 46.39 -20.19 -12.01
N PHE A 437 45.83 -20.72 -10.92
CA PHE A 437 44.55 -20.29 -10.35
C PHE A 437 44.51 -18.79 -10.05
N ILE A 438 45.57 -18.23 -9.46
CA ILE A 438 45.65 -16.78 -9.15
C ILE A 438 45.55 -15.95 -10.44
N LYS A 439 46.27 -16.35 -11.50
CA LYS A 439 46.25 -15.64 -12.79
C LYS A 439 44.90 -15.77 -13.51
N GLU A 440 44.28 -16.94 -13.43
CA GLU A 440 42.96 -17.20 -14.00
C GLU A 440 41.87 -16.36 -13.32
N PHE A 441 41.88 -16.31 -11.99
CA PHE A 441 40.98 -15.46 -11.21
C PHE A 441 41.16 -13.97 -11.57
N GLU A 442 42.41 -13.50 -11.62
CA GLU A 442 42.74 -12.11 -11.98
C GLU A 442 42.34 -11.75 -13.42
N ALA A 443 42.44 -12.71 -14.35
CA ALA A 443 41.99 -12.52 -15.73
C ALA A 443 40.45 -12.41 -15.81
N ASN A 444 39.73 -13.22 -15.03
CA ASN A 444 38.26 -13.24 -15.01
C ASN A 444 37.65 -11.97 -14.38
N VAL A 445 38.35 -11.34 -13.44
CA VAL A 445 37.90 -10.10 -12.78
C VAL A 445 38.23 -8.84 -13.62
N HIS A 446 38.95 -8.97 -14.74
CA HIS A 446 39.33 -7.87 -15.64
C HIS A 446 39.98 -6.67 -14.90
N MET A 447 41.19 -6.88 -14.36
CA MET A 447 41.90 -5.85 -13.59
C MET A 447 42.25 -4.59 -14.43
N ASN A 448 41.98 -3.41 -13.87
CA ASN A 448 42.43 -2.11 -14.39
C ASN A 448 43.77 -1.64 -13.80
N GLU A 449 44.30 -2.35 -12.80
CA GLU A 449 45.55 -2.00 -12.10
C GLU A 449 46.60 -3.14 -12.18
N ALA A 450 47.85 -2.82 -11.87
CA ALA A 450 48.92 -3.82 -11.77
C ALA A 450 48.59 -4.88 -10.68
N PRO A 451 48.83 -6.18 -10.94
CA PRO A 451 48.40 -7.28 -10.06
C PRO A 451 48.89 -7.14 -8.60
N GLU A 452 50.10 -6.63 -8.40
CA GLU A 452 50.70 -6.46 -7.06
C GLU A 452 49.97 -5.41 -6.22
N LYS A 453 49.54 -4.31 -6.86
CA LYS A 453 48.80 -3.23 -6.21
C LYS A 453 47.36 -3.67 -5.91
N PHE A 454 46.74 -4.38 -6.84
CA PHE A 454 45.42 -4.97 -6.68
C PHE A 454 45.36 -5.93 -5.47
N ARG A 455 46.31 -6.86 -5.37
CA ARG A 455 46.44 -7.80 -4.24
C ARG A 455 46.62 -7.08 -2.90
N SER A 456 47.47 -6.05 -2.87
CA SER A 456 47.74 -5.28 -1.65
C SER A 456 46.50 -4.52 -1.16
N ASN A 457 45.73 -3.95 -2.08
CA ASN A 457 44.47 -3.25 -1.77
C ASN A 457 43.42 -4.19 -1.18
N LEU A 458 43.28 -5.41 -1.70
CA LEU A 458 42.33 -6.40 -1.18
C LEU A 458 42.66 -6.81 0.27
N ILE A 459 43.94 -7.04 0.58
CA ILE A 459 44.36 -7.37 1.95
C ILE A 459 44.16 -6.18 2.90
N ALA A 460 44.41 -4.96 2.45
CA ALA A 460 44.16 -3.76 3.26
C ALA A 460 42.67 -3.60 3.60
N ARG A 461 41.76 -3.80 2.63
CA ARG A 461 40.31 -3.74 2.82
C ARG A 461 39.81 -4.84 3.76
N LEU A 462 40.35 -6.06 3.64
CA LEU A 462 40.07 -7.16 4.58
C LEU A 462 40.53 -6.80 6.01
N GLY A 463 41.71 -6.20 6.15
CA GLY A 463 42.26 -5.75 7.43
C GLY A 463 41.39 -4.69 8.11
N ALA A 464 40.92 -3.68 7.35
CA ALA A 464 40.01 -2.66 7.84
C ALA A 464 38.68 -3.28 8.33
N TYR A 465 38.07 -4.14 7.51
CA TYR A 465 36.80 -4.79 7.86
C TYR A 465 36.89 -5.69 9.11
N SER A 466 38.00 -6.43 9.25
CA SER A 466 38.26 -7.26 10.43
C SER A 466 38.49 -6.45 11.72
N LEU A 467 38.93 -5.20 11.62
CA LEU A 467 39.11 -4.31 12.77
C LEU A 467 37.77 -3.76 13.26
N ASP A 468 36.86 -3.44 12.33
CA ASP A 468 35.52 -2.92 12.63
C ASP A 468 34.57 -4.02 13.17
N HIS A 469 34.78 -5.28 12.77
CA HIS A 469 33.92 -6.42 13.14
C HIS A 469 34.66 -7.50 13.97
N ARG A 470 35.23 -7.11 15.12
CA ARG A 470 35.97 -8.05 15.98
C ARG A 470 35.09 -9.22 16.47
N GLY A 471 35.50 -10.45 16.15
CA GLY A 471 34.94 -11.69 16.71
C GLY A 471 33.81 -12.35 15.92
N LYS A 472 33.43 -11.82 14.75
CA LYS A 472 32.51 -12.48 13.82
C LYS A 472 33.27 -13.22 12.71
N PRO A 473 32.75 -14.35 12.19
CA PRO A 473 33.31 -14.96 10.99
C PRO A 473 33.20 -14.00 9.81
N ILE A 474 34.27 -13.88 9.03
CA ILE A 474 34.29 -13.00 7.85
C ILE A 474 33.55 -13.72 6.73
N VAL A 475 32.51 -13.07 6.20
CA VAL A 475 31.84 -13.47 4.95
C VAL A 475 32.48 -12.67 3.83
N TYR A 476 33.23 -13.31 2.95
CA TYR A 476 34.06 -12.63 1.95
C TYR A 476 33.21 -11.93 0.88
N SER A 477 32.03 -12.47 0.56
CA SER A 477 31.08 -11.87 -0.37
C SER A 477 30.53 -10.51 0.11
N GLU A 478 30.36 -10.32 1.41
CA GLU A 478 29.94 -9.03 2.00
C GLU A 478 31.08 -8.00 1.99
N VAL A 479 32.33 -8.43 2.17
CA VAL A 479 33.50 -7.54 2.18
C VAL A 479 33.87 -7.09 0.76
N PHE A 480 33.67 -7.98 -0.20
CA PHE A 480 34.12 -7.83 -1.58
C PHE A 480 32.97 -7.99 -2.58
N GLU A 481 31.85 -7.29 -2.35
CA GLU A 481 30.70 -7.27 -3.25
C GLU A 481 31.12 -6.97 -4.71
N ASP A 482 32.02 -6.00 -4.90
CA ASP A 482 32.52 -5.59 -6.22
C ASP A 482 33.20 -6.75 -6.99
N LEU A 483 33.95 -7.60 -6.27
CA LEU A 483 34.64 -8.78 -6.84
C LEU A 483 33.65 -9.87 -7.22
N VAL A 484 32.65 -10.12 -6.35
CA VAL A 484 31.57 -11.07 -6.62
C VAL A 484 30.81 -10.62 -7.86
N HIS A 485 30.52 -9.34 -8.00
CA HIS A 485 29.84 -8.79 -9.17
C HIS A 485 30.65 -8.97 -10.47
N LEU A 486 31.96 -8.68 -10.46
CA LEU A 486 32.83 -8.88 -11.63
C LEU A 486 32.95 -10.36 -12.02
N LEU A 487 33.06 -11.26 -11.04
CA LEU A 487 33.02 -12.70 -11.28
C LEU A 487 31.68 -13.09 -11.90
N GLN A 488 30.57 -12.66 -11.31
CA GLN A 488 29.23 -12.91 -11.85
C GLN A 488 29.16 -12.46 -13.31
N GLU A 489 29.57 -11.24 -13.66
CA GLU A 489 29.59 -10.74 -15.04
C GLU A 489 30.42 -11.61 -16.00
N SER A 490 31.60 -12.04 -15.57
CA SER A 490 32.46 -12.93 -16.36
C SER A 490 31.77 -14.27 -16.63
N TYR A 491 31.22 -14.89 -15.58
CA TYR A 491 30.39 -16.09 -15.71
C TYR A 491 29.16 -15.83 -16.59
N ARG A 492 28.53 -14.65 -16.52
CA ARG A 492 27.40 -14.30 -17.38
C ARG A 492 27.79 -14.31 -18.86
N LYS A 493 29.00 -13.86 -19.21
CA LYS A 493 29.52 -13.88 -20.58
C LYS A 493 29.78 -15.30 -21.08
N GLU A 494 30.32 -16.19 -20.24
CA GLU A 494 30.53 -17.60 -20.60
C GLU A 494 29.21 -18.34 -20.78
N GLN A 495 28.27 -18.14 -19.85
CA GLN A 495 26.94 -18.75 -19.86
C GLN A 495 26.08 -18.29 -21.04
N LYS A 496 26.31 -17.07 -21.55
CA LYS A 496 25.61 -16.55 -22.74
C LYS A 496 25.68 -17.51 -23.94
N LYS A 497 26.81 -18.19 -24.13
CA LYS A 497 26.98 -19.18 -25.22
C LYS A 497 26.12 -20.43 -25.01
N ILE A 498 25.95 -20.87 -23.77
CA ILE A 498 25.12 -22.02 -23.40
C ILE A 498 23.64 -21.68 -23.63
N ILE A 499 23.22 -20.50 -23.16
CA ILE A 499 21.83 -20.03 -23.32
C ILE A 499 21.49 -19.82 -24.80
N ASP A 500 22.42 -19.29 -25.61
CA ASP A 500 22.24 -19.17 -27.06
C ASP A 500 22.12 -20.54 -27.76
N LYS A 501 22.90 -21.55 -27.32
CA LYS A 501 22.75 -22.94 -27.80
C LYS A 501 21.37 -23.50 -27.41
N ILE A 502 20.89 -23.23 -26.21
CA ILE A 502 19.55 -23.63 -25.75
C ILE A 502 18.47 -22.96 -26.61
N GLY A 503 18.60 -21.65 -26.88
CA GLY A 503 17.60 -20.91 -27.66
C GLY A 503 17.44 -21.42 -29.09
N LYS A 504 18.55 -21.70 -29.79
CA LYS A 504 18.51 -22.30 -31.14
C LYS A 504 17.82 -23.66 -31.17
N ASN A 505 17.95 -24.43 -30.09
CA ASN A 505 17.35 -25.75 -29.96
C ASN A 505 15.93 -25.75 -29.38
N LEU A 506 15.49 -24.65 -28.75
CA LEU A 506 14.13 -24.51 -28.22
C LEU A 506 13.08 -24.54 -29.33
N VAL A 507 13.36 -23.90 -30.48
CA VAL A 507 12.48 -23.93 -31.66
C VAL A 507 12.31 -25.36 -32.19
N LEU A 508 13.42 -26.11 -32.26
CA LEU A 508 13.41 -27.52 -32.64
C LEU A 508 12.64 -28.37 -31.63
N TYR A 509 12.81 -28.11 -30.32
CA TYR A 509 12.12 -28.83 -29.24
C TYR A 509 10.60 -28.66 -29.32
N LEU A 510 10.13 -27.44 -29.58
CA LEU A 510 8.70 -27.17 -29.74
C LEU A 510 8.13 -27.83 -31.00
N ALA A 511 8.88 -27.82 -32.11
CA ALA A 511 8.49 -28.53 -33.33
C ALA A 511 8.37 -30.05 -33.09
N GLU A 512 9.31 -30.67 -32.35
CA GLU A 512 9.20 -32.09 -31.98
C GLU A 512 7.97 -32.39 -31.12
N LYS A 513 7.66 -31.49 -30.17
CA LYS A 513 6.54 -31.66 -29.23
C LYS A 513 5.18 -31.57 -29.93
N HIS A 514 5.06 -30.72 -30.97
CA HIS A 514 3.82 -30.54 -31.73
C HIS A 514 3.64 -31.56 -32.87
N GLU A 515 4.72 -31.92 -33.58
CA GLU A 515 4.62 -32.77 -34.78
C GLU A 515 4.97 -34.25 -34.52
N GLY A 516 5.50 -34.61 -33.35
CA GLY A 516 5.87 -35.98 -33.00
C GLY A 516 7.09 -36.52 -33.76
N THR A 517 7.68 -35.72 -34.66
CA THR A 517 8.86 -36.04 -35.45
C THR A 517 10.11 -35.87 -34.58
N ARG A 518 10.91 -36.95 -34.42
CA ARG A 518 12.22 -36.90 -33.78
C ARG A 518 13.19 -36.18 -34.71
N ASN A 519 13.39 -34.89 -34.47
CA ASN A 519 14.49 -34.16 -35.08
C ASN A 519 15.78 -34.53 -34.33
N GLY A 520 16.94 -34.35 -34.95
CA GLY A 520 18.23 -34.79 -34.39
C GLY A 520 18.71 -33.98 -33.16
N LEU A 521 17.83 -33.68 -32.20
CA LEU A 521 18.14 -32.99 -30.96
C LEU A 521 19.07 -33.83 -30.10
N GLU A 522 20.19 -33.22 -29.72
CA GLU A 522 21.13 -33.79 -28.77
C GLU A 522 20.41 -34.05 -27.45
N LYS A 523 20.41 -35.31 -26.97
CA LYS A 523 19.65 -35.72 -25.77
C LYS A 523 19.95 -34.85 -24.55
N THR A 524 21.20 -34.40 -24.43
CA THR A 524 21.70 -33.49 -23.39
C THR A 524 21.01 -32.12 -23.39
N VAL A 525 20.75 -31.53 -24.57
CA VAL A 525 20.11 -30.21 -24.69
C VAL A 525 18.60 -30.32 -24.41
N LYS A 526 17.99 -31.44 -24.81
CA LYS A 526 16.59 -31.73 -24.50
C LYS A 526 16.36 -31.82 -22.99
N ASP A 527 17.22 -32.60 -22.31
CA ASP A 527 17.16 -32.75 -20.85
C ASP A 527 17.36 -31.39 -20.14
N GLN A 528 18.24 -30.51 -20.65
CA GLN A 528 18.42 -29.15 -20.12
C GLN A 528 17.17 -28.27 -20.26
N ILE A 529 16.51 -28.27 -21.43
CA ILE A 529 15.28 -27.49 -21.66
C ILE A 529 14.16 -28.00 -20.74
N THR A 530 14.00 -29.31 -20.63
CA THR A 530 13.00 -29.90 -19.72
C THR A 530 13.29 -29.53 -18.28
N ASN A 531 14.57 -29.57 -17.85
CA ASN A 531 14.96 -29.15 -16.50
C ASN A 531 14.68 -27.66 -16.22
N ILE A 532 14.90 -26.78 -17.21
CA ILE A 532 14.53 -25.36 -17.08
C ILE A 532 13.03 -25.23 -16.83
N ILE A 533 12.21 -25.85 -17.68
CA ILE A 533 10.75 -25.77 -17.56
C ILE A 533 10.29 -26.38 -16.23
N ASP A 534 10.76 -27.57 -15.86
CA ASP A 534 10.41 -28.22 -14.60
C ASP A 534 10.79 -27.36 -13.39
N THR A 535 11.95 -26.70 -13.43
CA THR A 535 12.36 -25.80 -12.34
C THR A 535 11.49 -24.55 -12.29
N LEU A 536 11.17 -23.93 -13.44
CA LEU A 536 10.26 -22.78 -13.50
C LEU A 536 8.86 -23.15 -12.96
N GLN A 537 8.37 -24.35 -13.26
CA GLN A 537 7.08 -24.81 -12.73
C GLN A 537 7.12 -25.12 -11.23
N ASN A 538 8.15 -25.84 -10.76
CA ASN A 538 8.20 -26.31 -9.38
C ASN A 538 8.66 -25.25 -8.38
N LYS A 539 9.68 -24.44 -8.75
CA LYS A 539 10.29 -23.44 -7.86
C LYS A 539 9.59 -22.08 -7.97
N TYR A 540 9.24 -21.66 -9.18
CA TYR A 540 8.69 -20.32 -9.44
C TYR A 540 7.20 -20.32 -9.79
N HIS A 541 6.57 -21.49 -9.87
CA HIS A 541 5.12 -21.65 -10.09
C HIS A 541 4.59 -21.15 -11.44
N TYR A 542 5.42 -21.18 -12.48
CA TYR A 542 4.96 -20.97 -13.85
C TYR A 542 4.05 -22.12 -14.32
N SER A 543 3.10 -21.81 -15.21
CA SER A 543 2.48 -22.83 -16.07
C SER A 543 3.46 -23.26 -17.16
N GLU A 544 3.24 -24.44 -17.74
CA GLU A 544 4.12 -24.94 -18.81
C GLU A 544 4.16 -24.00 -20.01
N ASN A 545 3.00 -23.50 -20.43
CA ASN A 545 2.90 -22.55 -21.54
C ASN A 545 3.49 -21.19 -21.17
N GLY A 546 3.27 -20.72 -19.94
CA GLY A 546 3.87 -19.48 -19.43
C GLY A 546 5.39 -19.54 -19.45
N ALA A 547 5.99 -20.59 -18.90
CA ALA A 547 7.43 -20.81 -18.90
C ALA A 547 8.02 -20.82 -20.31
N ILE A 548 7.37 -21.51 -21.26
CA ILE A 548 7.83 -21.56 -22.66
C ILE A 548 7.78 -20.17 -23.31
N THR A 549 6.65 -19.46 -23.19
CA THR A 549 6.47 -18.12 -23.78
C THR A 549 7.47 -17.13 -23.19
N SER A 550 7.64 -17.13 -21.87
CA SER A 550 8.62 -16.29 -21.17
C SER A 550 10.05 -16.59 -21.62
N LEU A 551 10.43 -17.88 -21.72
CA LEU A 551 11.75 -18.28 -22.19
C LEU A 551 12.01 -17.85 -23.64
N GLN A 552 11.03 -18.03 -24.53
CA GLN A 552 11.13 -17.57 -25.92
C GLN A 552 11.35 -16.05 -25.99
N TYR A 553 10.63 -15.30 -25.16
CA TYR A 553 10.74 -13.84 -25.10
C TYR A 553 12.11 -13.39 -24.59
N LEU A 554 12.61 -14.01 -23.53
CA LEU A 554 13.94 -13.74 -22.98
C LEU A 554 15.03 -13.94 -24.05
N LEU A 555 14.96 -15.06 -24.76
CA LEU A 555 15.90 -15.39 -25.82
C LEU A 555 15.87 -14.35 -26.94
N LYS A 556 14.67 -14.00 -27.41
CA LYS A 556 14.47 -12.98 -28.44
C LYS A 556 15.03 -11.61 -28.05
N MET A 557 14.85 -11.19 -26.80
CA MET A 557 15.21 -9.84 -26.36
C MET A 557 16.67 -9.69 -25.93
N ARG A 558 17.31 -10.73 -25.37
CA ARG A 558 18.68 -10.65 -24.82
C ARG A 558 19.74 -11.44 -25.56
N TYR A 559 19.36 -12.54 -26.20
CA TYR A 559 20.31 -13.55 -26.69
C TYR A 559 20.31 -13.67 -28.21
N ASP A 560 19.25 -13.23 -28.88
CA ASP A 560 19.19 -13.21 -30.34
C ASP A 560 20.22 -12.22 -30.90
N THR A 561 21.16 -12.75 -31.66
CA THR A 561 22.30 -12.01 -32.25
C THR A 561 22.02 -11.57 -33.69
N GLN A 562 20.80 -11.76 -34.21
CA GLN A 562 20.38 -11.28 -35.53
C GLN A 562 19.69 -9.89 -35.52
N ARG A 563 20.19 -8.95 -34.72
CA ARG A 563 19.87 -7.52 -34.88
C ARG A 563 21.12 -6.71 -35.23
#